data_AF-A0AA96FUW4-F1
#
_entry.id   AF-A0AA96FUW4-F1
#
_cell.length_a   1.000
_cell.length_b   1.000
_cell.length_c   1.000
_cell.angle_alpha   90.00
_cell.angle_beta   90.00
_cell.angle_gamma   90.00
#
_symmetry.space_group_name_H-M   'P 1'
#
loop_
_entity.id
_entity.type
_entity.pdbx_description
1 polymer ?
#
loop_
_entity_poly.entity_id
_entity_poly.type
_entity_poly.pdbx_seq_one_letter_code
_entity_poly.pdbx_strand_id
1 'polypeptide(L)'
;MPTTENGPPVEQVVAAPTYMADIRFFFRPQDVEHMAAKGGIELGTYEGVKENALAIVAHTTPPNGDMPPDAEGKWSAERLQTFRNWIINGYPVGAATPVEPPPAAQPPIRLRKDITTLSDAEFDKLTAAFNGLMARDPGDPNSYFALAGQHGLPKKKCAHLEDRFNPWHRKYLRVFEDALRSVPGCEEVTLPYWDIATALPVRLQNPPLDKYVLPADPGAAAHPPVTGFFPYTTERFPAADIARNVTEFGVLVQVTTSLNQSLWGSFNVGGYQKFSIQAHDNGHGSIGPTMGNQRVSAFDPVFWFFHCNIDRLWLSWQTRVGATTIAGFKTTLGEGAGWFTGPLRNQLDPFGVTVDQVIEPQASYDRLELVSPVEGAMENLTGNIDAARTFAFRSDSPVSVRVKGIDRLNIPGSFIVSLLADGEPVAKQFFFQSDEPRTCEGCVNHGLVNIDFRMSQQKLLDRTLTVRIDVPGHTGEIGTAFPLSRAGNPTINARLLVQEA
;
A
#
# COMPACT_ATOMS: atom_id res chain seq x y z
N MET A 1 -49.05 27.82 -30.29
CA MET A 1 -47.74 28.51 -30.19
C MET A 1 -47.71 29.26 -28.89
N PRO A 2 -46.71 28.97 -28.04
CA PRO A 2 -45.89 30.03 -27.48
C PRO A 2 -44.41 29.78 -27.82
N THR A 3 -43.74 30.87 -28.14
CA THR A 3 -42.33 31.01 -28.46
C THR A 3 -41.48 30.80 -27.22
N THR A 4 -40.57 29.82 -27.25
CA THR A 4 -39.41 29.80 -26.33
C THR A 4 -38.25 30.47 -27.05
N GLU A 5 -37.89 31.66 -26.58
CA GLU A 5 -36.63 32.34 -26.88
C GLU A 5 -35.47 31.41 -26.51
N ASN A 6 -34.65 31.03 -27.50
CA ASN A 6 -33.34 30.44 -27.24
C ASN A 6 -32.39 31.57 -26.83
N GLY A 7 -32.26 31.80 -25.53
CA GLY A 7 -31.09 32.52 -24.99
C GLY A 7 -29.78 31.80 -25.35
N PRO A 8 -28.63 32.48 -25.32
CA PRO A 8 -27.35 31.83 -25.57
C PRO A 8 -27.15 30.67 -24.58
N PRO A 9 -26.54 29.55 -25.01
CA PRO A 9 -26.33 28.39 -24.15
C PRO A 9 -25.56 28.81 -22.89
N VAL A 10 -26.08 28.45 -21.73
CA VAL A 10 -25.43 28.70 -20.43
C VAL A 10 -24.09 27.96 -20.44
N GLU A 11 -23.01 28.70 -20.22
CA GLU A 11 -21.67 28.14 -20.10
C GLU A 11 -21.59 27.30 -18.82
N GLN A 12 -21.21 26.03 -18.93
CA GLN A 12 -21.13 25.10 -17.79
C GLN A 12 -19.68 24.90 -17.36
N VAL A 13 -19.45 24.68 -16.06
CA VAL A 13 -18.12 24.36 -15.53
C VAL A 13 -17.71 22.95 -15.96
N VAL A 14 -16.57 22.85 -16.64
CA VAL A 14 -15.95 21.54 -16.94
C VAL A 14 -15.03 21.17 -15.78
N ALA A 15 -15.27 20.02 -15.13
CA ALA A 15 -14.53 19.58 -13.95
C ALA A 15 -13.13 19.05 -14.28
N ALA A 16 -12.97 18.39 -15.43
CA ALA A 16 -11.71 17.83 -15.93
C ALA A 16 -11.38 18.34 -17.35
N PRO A 17 -11.22 19.67 -17.52
CA PRO A 17 -11.00 20.25 -18.83
C PRO A 17 -9.63 19.88 -19.38
N THR A 18 -9.50 19.87 -20.70
CA THR A 18 -8.21 19.73 -21.40
C THR A 18 -7.95 20.90 -22.34
N TYR A 19 -6.68 21.08 -22.70
CA TYR A 19 -6.27 22.16 -23.58
C TYR A 19 -6.94 22.05 -24.94
N MET A 20 -6.93 20.86 -25.55
CA MET A 20 -7.44 20.67 -26.91
C MET A 20 -8.97 20.63 -26.99
N ALA A 21 -9.67 20.30 -25.90
CA ALA A 21 -11.13 20.24 -25.90
C ALA A 21 -11.80 21.51 -25.39
N ASP A 22 -11.21 22.19 -24.40
CA ASP A 22 -11.89 23.25 -23.67
C ASP A 22 -11.10 24.56 -23.72
N ILE A 23 -9.84 24.54 -23.30
CA ILE A 23 -9.12 25.78 -22.95
C ILE A 23 -8.64 26.58 -24.16
N ARG A 24 -8.20 25.92 -25.25
CA ARG A 24 -7.74 26.64 -26.45
C ARG A 24 -8.82 27.51 -27.09
N PHE A 25 -10.09 27.27 -26.77
CA PHE A 25 -11.23 28.02 -27.28
C PHE A 25 -11.59 29.25 -26.43
N PHE A 26 -10.94 29.44 -25.28
CA PHE A 26 -11.24 30.57 -24.37
C PHE A 26 -10.62 31.88 -24.85
N PHE A 27 -9.65 31.83 -25.77
CA PHE A 27 -8.90 32.99 -26.25
C PHE A 27 -9.26 33.27 -27.71
N ARG A 28 -9.84 34.44 -27.96
CA ARG A 28 -10.10 34.92 -29.33
C ARG A 28 -8.83 35.54 -29.90
N PRO A 29 -8.69 35.65 -31.24
CA PRO A 29 -7.51 36.27 -31.85
C PRO A 29 -7.17 37.67 -31.30
N GLN A 30 -8.20 38.47 -30.98
CA GLN A 30 -8.05 39.80 -30.39
C GLN A 30 -7.48 39.76 -28.95
N ASP A 31 -7.79 38.70 -28.19
CA ASP A 31 -7.28 38.51 -26.83
C ASP A 31 -5.79 38.15 -26.88
N VAL A 32 -5.39 37.32 -27.84
CA VAL A 32 -3.99 36.96 -28.11
C VAL A 32 -3.16 38.19 -28.47
N GLU A 33 -3.65 39.02 -29.40
CA GLU A 33 -2.96 40.26 -29.80
C GLU A 33 -2.89 41.26 -28.64
N HIS A 34 -3.97 41.41 -27.88
CA HIS A 34 -4.03 42.32 -26.74
C HIS A 34 -3.01 41.96 -25.66
N MET A 35 -2.92 40.68 -25.29
CA MET A 35 -2.03 40.23 -24.21
C MET A 35 -0.57 40.09 -24.65
N ALA A 36 -0.32 39.78 -25.92
CA ALA A 36 1.03 39.85 -26.49
C ALA A 36 1.59 41.29 -26.42
N ALA A 37 0.77 42.30 -26.75
CA ALA A 37 1.15 43.71 -26.64
C ALA A 37 1.27 44.20 -25.17
N LYS A 38 0.56 43.55 -24.24
CA LYS A 38 0.42 43.94 -22.84
C LYS A 38 1.18 43.01 -21.91
N GLY A 39 2.51 43.02 -22.06
CA GLY A 39 3.43 42.30 -21.17
C GLY A 39 4.01 41.00 -21.74
N GLY A 40 3.81 40.70 -23.02
CA GLY A 40 4.40 39.53 -23.68
C GLY A 40 3.74 38.20 -23.30
N ILE A 41 2.48 38.23 -22.84
CA ILE A 41 1.75 37.04 -22.44
C ILE A 41 1.25 36.31 -23.70
N GLU A 42 1.83 35.13 -23.96
CA GLU A 42 1.51 34.32 -25.14
C GLU A 42 0.27 33.46 -24.89
N LEU A 43 -0.80 33.67 -25.66
CA LEU A 43 -2.08 32.95 -25.52
C LEU A 43 -2.40 32.03 -26.70
N GLY A 44 -1.63 32.12 -27.79
CA GLY A 44 -1.87 31.36 -29.02
C GLY A 44 -1.33 29.93 -28.98
N THR A 45 -0.57 29.57 -27.95
CA THR A 45 0.07 28.26 -27.81
C THR A 45 -0.17 27.63 -26.44
N TYR A 46 -0.13 26.30 -26.38
CA TYR A 46 -0.29 25.56 -25.12
C TYR A 46 0.75 25.96 -24.08
N GLU A 47 2.03 25.99 -24.44
CA GLU A 47 3.09 26.35 -23.49
C GLU A 47 2.95 27.81 -23.05
N GLY A 48 2.59 28.74 -23.96
CA GLY A 48 2.32 30.13 -23.60
C GLY A 48 1.19 30.24 -22.56
N VAL A 49 0.06 29.57 -22.79
CA VAL A 49 -1.09 29.60 -21.87
C VAL A 49 -0.75 28.95 -20.53
N LYS A 50 0.03 27.85 -20.53
CA LYS A 50 0.46 27.14 -19.32
C LYS A 50 1.45 27.96 -18.50
N GLU A 51 2.49 28.51 -19.14
CA GLU A 51 3.52 29.33 -18.47
C GLU A 51 2.93 30.61 -17.88
N ASN A 52 1.90 31.18 -18.51
CA ASN A 52 1.24 32.41 -18.08
C ASN A 52 -0.08 32.18 -17.32
N ALA A 53 -0.41 30.95 -16.93
CA ALA A 53 -1.75 30.60 -16.43
C ALA A 53 -2.21 31.44 -15.22
N LEU A 54 -1.32 31.74 -14.28
CA LEU A 54 -1.65 32.57 -13.11
C LEU A 54 -1.84 34.05 -13.50
N ALA A 55 -1.07 34.55 -14.46
CA ALA A 55 -1.24 35.90 -14.99
C ALA A 55 -2.58 36.02 -15.74
N ILE A 56 -2.94 35.01 -16.53
CA ILE A 56 -4.24 34.92 -17.22
C ILE A 56 -5.40 34.98 -16.22
N VAL A 57 -5.31 34.26 -15.09
CA VAL A 57 -6.33 34.35 -14.03
C VAL A 57 -6.42 35.76 -13.45
N ALA A 58 -5.29 36.42 -13.20
CA ALA A 58 -5.27 37.79 -12.68
C ALA A 58 -5.92 38.79 -13.65
N HIS A 59 -5.66 38.65 -14.95
CA HIS A 59 -6.21 39.52 -16.00
C HIS A 59 -7.69 39.22 -16.33
N THR A 60 -8.24 38.08 -15.92
CA THR A 60 -9.63 37.69 -16.19
C THR A 60 -10.55 37.76 -14.98
N THR A 61 -10.01 37.88 -13.76
CA THR A 61 -10.81 37.88 -12.52
C THR A 61 -11.41 39.28 -12.24
N PRO A 62 -12.74 39.43 -12.13
CA PRO A 62 -13.37 40.67 -11.70
C PRO A 62 -12.97 41.09 -10.26
N PRO A 63 -13.03 42.38 -9.89
CA PRO A 63 -13.52 43.52 -10.68
C PRO A 63 -12.45 44.15 -11.59
N ASN A 64 -11.19 43.77 -11.44
CA ASN A 64 -10.05 44.42 -12.09
C ASN A 64 -9.57 43.69 -13.37
N GLY A 65 -10.29 42.66 -13.80
CA GLY A 65 -9.97 41.90 -15.01
C GLY A 65 -10.05 42.78 -16.25
N ASP A 66 -8.92 42.94 -16.93
CA ASP A 66 -8.73 43.76 -18.12
C ASP A 66 -8.66 42.93 -19.42
N MET A 67 -8.77 41.60 -19.30
CA MET A 67 -8.92 40.65 -20.40
C MET A 67 -10.23 39.82 -20.25
N PRO A 68 -10.96 39.55 -21.35
CA PRO A 68 -10.84 40.20 -22.66
C PRO A 68 -11.03 41.72 -22.68
N PRO A 69 -10.48 42.45 -23.67
CA PRO A 69 -10.47 43.91 -23.68
C PRO A 69 -11.85 44.55 -23.91
N ASP A 70 -12.76 43.86 -24.59
CA ASP A 70 -14.17 44.24 -24.75
C ASP A 70 -15.04 43.76 -23.59
N ALA A 71 -16.07 44.55 -23.27
CA ALA A 71 -17.00 44.26 -22.18
C ALA A 71 -17.85 43.00 -22.44
N GLU A 72 -18.14 42.70 -23.70
CA GLU A 72 -18.98 41.57 -24.14
C GLU A 72 -18.22 40.22 -24.06
N GLY A 73 -16.89 40.25 -24.13
CA GLY A 73 -16.03 39.07 -24.06
C GLY A 73 -15.56 38.67 -22.66
N LYS A 74 -15.93 39.42 -21.61
CA LYS A 74 -15.49 39.12 -20.23
C LYS A 74 -15.87 37.71 -19.82
N TRP A 75 -14.93 37.01 -19.18
CA TRP A 75 -15.14 35.63 -18.78
C TRP A 75 -16.26 35.52 -17.73
N SER A 76 -17.15 34.55 -17.93
CA SER A 76 -18.12 34.13 -16.92
C SER A 76 -17.40 33.51 -15.71
N ALA A 77 -18.12 33.39 -14.59
CA ALA A 77 -17.60 32.69 -13.41
C ALA A 77 -17.31 31.21 -13.75
N GLU A 78 -18.12 30.62 -14.64
CA GLU A 78 -18.04 29.24 -15.06
C GLU A 78 -16.84 28.98 -15.97
N ARG A 79 -16.53 29.91 -16.89
CA ARG A 79 -15.32 29.88 -17.73
C ARG A 79 -14.07 30.03 -16.88
N LEU A 80 -14.05 31.00 -15.95
CA LEU A 80 -12.93 31.20 -15.03
C LEU A 80 -12.71 29.97 -14.15
N GLN A 81 -13.79 29.36 -13.66
CA GLN A 81 -13.71 28.15 -12.85
C GLN A 81 -13.21 26.95 -13.68
N THR A 82 -13.64 26.81 -14.94
CA THR A 82 -13.11 25.80 -15.87
C THR A 82 -11.61 25.99 -16.12
N PHE A 83 -11.16 27.23 -16.34
CA PHE A 83 -9.73 27.52 -16.50
C PHE A 83 -8.92 27.18 -15.23
N ARG A 84 -9.46 27.48 -14.04
CA ARG A 84 -8.85 27.07 -12.76
C ARG A 84 -8.80 25.56 -12.60
N ASN A 85 -9.84 24.84 -12.99
CA ASN A 85 -9.85 23.38 -12.96
C ASN A 85 -8.74 22.82 -13.87
N TRP A 86 -8.48 23.42 -15.04
CA TRP A 86 -7.37 23.00 -15.90
C TRP A 86 -5.99 23.19 -15.26
N ILE A 87 -5.79 24.33 -14.57
CA ILE A 87 -4.56 24.59 -13.79
C ILE A 87 -4.40 23.56 -12.67
N ILE A 88 -5.46 23.34 -11.89
CA ILE A 88 -5.48 22.40 -10.75
C ILE A 88 -5.24 20.97 -11.22
N ASN A 89 -5.75 20.60 -12.39
CA ASN A 89 -5.60 19.27 -12.98
C ASN A 89 -4.25 19.06 -13.70
N GLY A 90 -3.31 20.00 -13.59
CA GLY A 90 -1.95 19.84 -14.11
C GLY A 90 -1.82 20.07 -15.61
N TYR A 91 -2.62 20.97 -16.18
CA TYR A 91 -2.54 21.40 -17.59
C TYR A 91 -2.70 20.26 -18.63
N PRO A 92 -3.70 19.36 -18.52
CA PRO A 92 -3.85 18.25 -19.46
C PRO A 92 -4.09 18.74 -20.90
N VAL A 93 -3.43 18.11 -21.88
CA VAL A 93 -3.47 18.54 -23.30
C VAL A 93 -4.55 17.86 -24.14
N GLY A 94 -4.92 16.60 -23.84
CA GLY A 94 -5.65 15.66 -24.74
C GLY A 94 -7.07 16.03 -25.20
N ALA A 95 -7.74 15.17 -25.98
CA ALA A 95 -9.13 15.37 -26.42
C ALA A 95 -10.16 14.97 -25.34
N ALA A 96 -11.35 15.59 -25.35
CA ALA A 96 -12.44 15.28 -24.40
C ALA A 96 -12.79 13.80 -24.44
N THR A 97 -12.75 13.14 -23.29
CA THR A 97 -13.30 11.79 -23.13
C THR A 97 -14.80 11.93 -22.87
N PRO A 98 -15.69 11.18 -23.55
CA PRO A 98 -17.12 11.26 -23.31
C PRO A 98 -17.45 11.03 -21.83
N VAL A 99 -18.44 11.76 -21.32
CA VAL A 99 -18.97 11.59 -19.95
C VAL A 99 -19.49 10.15 -19.81
N GLU A 100 -18.82 9.39 -18.95
CA GLU A 100 -19.30 8.08 -18.49
C GLU A 100 -20.67 8.27 -17.81
N PRO A 101 -21.68 7.42 -18.07
CA PRO A 101 -22.98 7.53 -17.41
C PRO A 101 -22.80 7.56 -15.88
N PRO A 102 -23.68 8.26 -15.13
CA PRO A 102 -23.56 8.34 -13.68
C PRO A 102 -23.49 6.91 -13.11
N PRO A 103 -22.56 6.65 -12.17
CA PRO A 103 -22.40 5.31 -11.63
C PRO A 103 -23.75 4.84 -11.10
N ALA A 104 -24.13 3.62 -11.48
CA ALA A 104 -25.22 2.91 -10.82
C ALA A 104 -25.06 3.08 -9.31
N ALA A 105 -26.17 3.37 -8.61
CA ALA A 105 -26.20 3.63 -7.17
C ALA A 105 -25.17 2.73 -6.46
N GLN A 106 -24.15 3.35 -5.85
CA GLN A 106 -23.06 2.59 -5.24
C GLN A 106 -23.70 1.57 -4.28
N PRO A 107 -23.41 0.26 -4.42
CA PRO A 107 -23.86 -0.71 -3.44
C PRO A 107 -23.41 -0.24 -2.06
N PRO A 108 -24.17 -0.52 -0.98
CA PRO A 108 -23.84 -0.01 0.34
C PRO A 108 -22.37 -0.31 0.63
N ILE A 109 -21.59 0.75 0.85
CA ILE A 109 -20.17 0.64 1.15
C ILE A 109 -20.07 -0.24 2.39
N ARG A 110 -19.47 -1.43 2.23
CA ARG A 110 -19.27 -2.36 3.33
C ARG A 110 -18.44 -1.66 4.39
N LEU A 111 -18.99 -1.50 5.59
CA LEU A 111 -18.28 -0.93 6.72
C LEU A 111 -17.52 -2.05 7.45
N ARG A 112 -16.20 -2.01 7.36
CA ARG A 112 -15.30 -2.90 8.07
C ARG A 112 -14.95 -2.28 9.42
N LYS A 113 -15.29 -2.99 10.49
CA LYS A 113 -15.08 -2.52 11.87
C LYS A 113 -13.84 -3.16 12.48
N ASP A 114 -13.33 -2.56 13.53
CA ASP A 114 -12.41 -3.26 14.43
C ASP A 114 -13.14 -4.49 15.01
N ILE A 115 -12.53 -5.66 14.98
CA ILE A 115 -13.15 -6.88 15.52
C ILE A 115 -13.55 -6.75 16.99
N THR A 116 -12.85 -5.89 17.74
CA THR A 116 -13.14 -5.61 19.15
C THR A 116 -14.40 -4.77 19.35
N THR A 117 -14.90 -4.08 18.32
CA THR A 117 -16.10 -3.22 18.39
C THR A 117 -17.35 -3.89 17.84
N LEU A 118 -17.24 -5.10 17.27
CA LEU A 118 -18.41 -5.86 16.83
C LEU A 118 -19.32 -6.20 18.02
N SER A 119 -20.62 -6.02 17.83
CA SER A 119 -21.62 -6.61 18.73
C SER A 119 -21.54 -8.14 18.70
N ASP A 120 -22.08 -8.80 19.73
CA ASP A 120 -22.11 -10.27 19.76
C ASP A 120 -22.90 -10.85 18.57
N ALA A 121 -24.00 -10.21 18.17
CA ALA A 121 -24.78 -10.63 17.00
C ALA A 121 -23.99 -10.52 15.68
N GLU A 122 -23.19 -9.45 15.49
CA GLU A 122 -22.30 -9.34 14.32
C GLU A 122 -21.20 -10.41 14.36
N PHE A 123 -20.65 -10.68 15.54
CA PHE A 123 -19.62 -11.69 15.71
C PHE A 123 -20.15 -13.13 15.50
N ASP A 124 -21.37 -13.42 15.95
CA ASP A 124 -22.04 -14.70 15.71
C ASP A 124 -22.27 -14.92 14.21
N LYS A 125 -22.69 -13.88 13.47
CA LYS A 125 -22.83 -13.95 12.01
C LYS A 125 -21.49 -14.16 11.31
N LEU A 126 -20.44 -13.47 11.75
CA LEU A 126 -19.09 -13.64 11.23
C LEU A 126 -18.59 -15.08 11.43
N THR A 127 -18.71 -15.62 12.64
CA THR A 127 -18.26 -16.99 12.94
C THR A 127 -19.10 -18.04 12.23
N ALA A 128 -20.42 -17.82 12.08
CA ALA A 128 -21.28 -18.67 11.24
C ALA A 128 -20.83 -18.66 9.77
N ALA A 129 -20.47 -17.50 9.21
CA ALA A 129 -19.95 -17.39 7.85
C ALA A 129 -18.61 -18.14 7.68
N PHE A 130 -17.66 -17.96 8.60
CA PHE A 130 -16.38 -18.69 8.58
C PHE A 130 -16.59 -20.20 8.66
N ASN A 131 -17.40 -20.68 9.61
CA ASN A 131 -17.77 -22.10 9.71
C ASN A 131 -18.41 -22.62 8.42
N GLY A 132 -19.32 -21.85 7.82
CA GLY A 132 -19.96 -22.20 6.55
C GLY A 132 -18.96 -22.39 5.41
N LEU A 133 -17.94 -21.52 5.30
CA LEU A 133 -16.88 -21.68 4.30
C LEU A 133 -15.92 -22.84 4.63
N MET A 134 -15.58 -23.05 5.90
CA MET A 134 -14.70 -24.11 6.35
C MET A 134 -15.30 -25.51 6.19
N ALA A 135 -16.64 -25.60 6.22
CA ALA A 135 -17.38 -26.85 6.04
C ALA A 135 -17.62 -27.23 4.56
N ARG A 136 -17.38 -26.32 3.61
CA ARG A 136 -17.49 -26.61 2.17
C ARG A 136 -16.42 -27.61 1.73
N ASP A 137 -16.73 -28.37 0.69
CA ASP A 137 -15.78 -29.27 0.05
C ASP A 137 -14.52 -28.49 -0.40
N PRO A 138 -13.29 -29.00 -0.18
CA PRO A 138 -12.06 -28.28 -0.53
C PRO A 138 -11.93 -27.95 -2.03
N GLY A 139 -12.64 -28.68 -2.90
CA GLY A 139 -12.74 -28.44 -4.33
C GLY A 139 -13.76 -27.36 -4.72
N ASP A 140 -14.66 -26.96 -3.82
CA ASP A 140 -15.55 -25.81 -4.04
C ASP A 140 -14.70 -24.54 -4.11
N PRO A 141 -14.77 -23.74 -5.20
CA PRO A 141 -14.00 -22.52 -5.36
C PRO A 141 -14.27 -21.47 -4.28
N ASN A 142 -15.43 -21.55 -3.61
CA ASN A 142 -15.80 -20.69 -2.48
C ASN A 142 -15.66 -21.41 -1.13
N SER A 143 -14.94 -22.52 -1.03
CA SER A 143 -14.51 -23.07 0.25
C SER A 143 -13.40 -22.23 0.86
N TYR A 144 -13.30 -22.25 2.19
CA TYR A 144 -12.20 -21.58 2.89
C TYR A 144 -10.83 -22.07 2.39
N PHE A 145 -10.69 -23.39 2.16
CA PHE A 145 -9.47 -24.01 1.64
C PHE A 145 -9.08 -23.49 0.25
N ALA A 146 -10.02 -23.47 -0.70
CA ALA A 146 -9.76 -23.01 -2.06
C ALA A 146 -9.44 -21.50 -2.11
N LEU A 147 -10.15 -20.70 -1.30
CA LEU A 147 -9.92 -19.26 -1.19
C LEU A 147 -8.54 -18.96 -0.59
N ALA A 148 -8.18 -19.59 0.53
CA ALA A 148 -6.85 -19.48 1.14
C ALA A 148 -5.74 -19.92 0.17
N GLY A 149 -6.00 -20.96 -0.64
CA GLY A 149 -5.04 -21.50 -1.58
C GLY A 149 -4.69 -20.62 -2.78
N GLN A 150 -5.36 -19.47 -2.95
CA GLN A 150 -5.00 -18.48 -3.97
C GLN A 150 -3.70 -17.74 -3.65
N HIS A 151 -3.42 -17.51 -2.36
CA HIS A 151 -2.25 -16.74 -1.92
C HIS A 151 -0.96 -17.56 -2.10
N GLY A 152 -0.82 -18.65 -1.33
CA GLY A 152 0.33 -19.53 -1.34
C GLY A 152 0.06 -20.81 -2.12
N LEU A 153 0.22 -21.98 -1.49
CA LEU A 153 -0.13 -23.25 -2.12
C LEU A 153 -1.64 -23.42 -2.29
N PRO A 154 -2.12 -23.98 -3.41
CA PRO A 154 -1.33 -24.53 -4.52
C PRO A 154 -0.95 -23.50 -5.60
N LYS A 155 -1.53 -22.29 -5.61
CA LYS A 155 -1.54 -21.43 -6.81
C LYS A 155 -0.34 -20.47 -6.94
N LYS A 156 0.23 -20.04 -5.81
CA LYS A 156 1.32 -19.07 -5.66
C LYS A 156 1.06 -17.77 -6.43
N LYS A 157 -0.15 -17.19 -6.31
CA LYS A 157 -0.59 -16.02 -7.10
C LYS A 157 -0.44 -14.68 -6.38
N CYS A 158 -0.04 -14.69 -5.12
CA CYS A 158 0.08 -13.47 -4.34
C CYS A 158 1.19 -12.53 -4.86
N ALA A 159 0.83 -11.25 -5.03
CA ALA A 159 1.79 -10.22 -5.38
C ALA A 159 2.58 -9.79 -4.14
N HIS A 160 3.90 -10.06 -4.09
CA HIS A 160 4.78 -9.66 -3.00
C HIS A 160 6.07 -9.02 -3.52
N LEU A 161 6.62 -8.08 -2.73
CA LEU A 161 7.79 -7.30 -3.09
C LEU A 161 7.62 -6.53 -4.42
N GLU A 162 6.39 -6.13 -4.74
CA GLU A 162 6.06 -5.44 -5.98
C GLU A 162 4.91 -4.44 -5.82
N ASP A 163 4.76 -3.53 -6.78
CA ASP A 163 3.78 -2.45 -6.75
C ASP A 163 2.32 -2.94 -6.69
N ARG A 164 2.04 -4.17 -7.10
CA ARG A 164 0.69 -4.74 -7.05
C ARG A 164 0.28 -5.26 -5.68
N PHE A 165 1.17 -5.25 -4.68
CA PHE A 165 0.94 -5.85 -3.35
C PHE A 165 -0.38 -5.40 -2.69
N ASN A 166 -0.57 -4.11 -2.40
CA ASN A 166 -1.80 -3.65 -1.73
C ASN A 166 -3.06 -3.82 -2.62
N PRO A 167 -3.04 -3.44 -3.91
CA PRO A 167 -4.14 -3.70 -4.83
C PRO A 167 -4.60 -5.17 -4.88
N TRP A 168 -3.65 -6.10 -4.97
CA TRP A 168 -3.92 -7.53 -5.03
C TRP A 168 -4.61 -8.02 -3.74
N HIS A 169 -4.07 -7.65 -2.58
CA HIS A 169 -4.62 -8.06 -1.29
C HIS A 169 -5.99 -7.40 -1.02
N ARG A 170 -6.21 -6.15 -1.43
CA ARG A 170 -7.54 -5.50 -1.36
C ARG A 170 -8.58 -6.30 -2.14
N LYS A 171 -8.28 -6.68 -3.38
CA LYS A 171 -9.19 -7.49 -4.20
C LYS A 171 -9.38 -8.88 -3.60
N TYR A 172 -8.34 -9.48 -3.06
CA TYR A 172 -8.40 -10.78 -2.40
C TYR A 172 -9.35 -10.77 -1.19
N LEU A 173 -9.25 -9.75 -0.33
CA LEU A 173 -10.16 -9.53 0.79
C LEU A 173 -11.61 -9.38 0.30
N ARG A 174 -11.84 -8.69 -0.82
CA ARG A 174 -13.17 -8.53 -1.39
C ARG A 174 -13.78 -9.87 -1.84
N VAL A 175 -12.99 -10.69 -2.54
CA VAL A 175 -13.42 -12.03 -2.97
C VAL A 175 -13.75 -12.91 -1.78
N PHE A 176 -12.92 -12.89 -0.73
CA PHE A 176 -13.19 -13.65 0.49
C PHE A 176 -14.44 -13.16 1.22
N GLU A 177 -14.63 -11.85 1.34
CA GLU A 177 -15.83 -11.26 1.95
C GLU A 177 -17.10 -11.54 1.13
N ASP A 178 -17.02 -11.56 -0.20
CA ASP A 178 -18.13 -12.01 -1.07
C ASP A 178 -18.47 -13.48 -0.80
N ALA A 179 -17.46 -14.34 -0.60
CA ALA A 179 -17.68 -15.73 -0.23
C ALA A 179 -18.32 -15.87 1.15
N LEU A 180 -17.87 -15.12 2.18
CA LEU A 180 -18.51 -15.12 3.51
C LEU A 180 -20.01 -14.79 3.41
N ARG A 181 -20.36 -13.80 2.59
CA ARG A 181 -21.76 -13.38 2.36
C ARG A 181 -22.58 -14.38 1.55
N SER A 182 -21.95 -15.36 0.89
CA SER A 182 -22.64 -16.45 0.20
C SER A 182 -23.14 -17.55 1.14
N VAL A 183 -22.76 -17.52 2.43
CA VAL A 183 -23.26 -18.45 3.43
C VAL A 183 -24.69 -18.04 3.82
N PRO A 184 -25.69 -18.95 3.76
CA PRO A 184 -27.07 -18.61 4.08
C PRO A 184 -27.24 -17.93 5.44
N GLY A 185 -27.95 -16.80 5.47
CA GLY A 185 -28.16 -16.00 6.67
C GLY A 185 -26.98 -15.11 7.07
N CYS A 186 -25.92 -15.04 6.26
CA CYS A 186 -24.73 -14.20 6.47
C CYS A 186 -24.57 -13.13 5.38
N GLU A 187 -25.65 -12.83 4.65
CA GLU A 187 -25.64 -11.98 3.46
C GLU A 187 -25.15 -10.56 3.74
N GLU A 188 -25.19 -10.09 4.99
CA GLU A 188 -24.75 -8.76 5.42
C GLU A 188 -23.42 -8.72 6.16
N VAL A 189 -22.73 -9.86 6.30
CA VAL A 189 -21.42 -9.89 6.96
C VAL A 189 -20.43 -8.98 6.22
N THR A 190 -19.64 -8.24 7.00
CA THR A 190 -18.46 -7.51 6.54
C THR A 190 -17.24 -8.06 7.27
N LEU A 191 -16.11 -8.15 6.58
CA LEU A 191 -14.88 -8.66 7.15
C LEU A 191 -14.28 -7.58 8.07
N PRO A 192 -14.13 -7.82 9.39
CA PRO A 192 -13.53 -6.83 10.27
C PRO A 192 -11.99 -6.89 10.17
N TYR A 193 -11.34 -5.85 10.68
CA TYR A 193 -9.88 -5.82 10.83
C TYR A 193 -9.47 -6.06 12.28
N TRP A 194 -8.22 -6.49 12.48
CA TRP A 194 -7.55 -6.43 13.77
C TRP A 194 -6.47 -5.35 13.73
N ASP A 195 -6.60 -4.31 14.55
CA ASP A 195 -5.54 -3.32 14.69
C ASP A 195 -4.29 -3.95 15.34
N ILE A 196 -3.26 -4.18 14.52
CA ILE A 196 -1.99 -4.82 14.93
C ILE A 196 -1.24 -4.06 16.03
N ALA A 197 -1.61 -2.80 16.32
CA ALA A 197 -1.10 -2.07 17.48
C ALA A 197 -1.65 -2.57 18.82
N THR A 198 -2.68 -3.43 18.79
CA THR A 198 -3.31 -4.01 19.98
C THR A 198 -2.91 -5.47 20.16
N ALA A 199 -3.05 -5.99 21.39
CA ALA A 199 -2.89 -7.43 21.64
C ALA A 199 -3.90 -8.25 20.80
N LEU A 200 -3.55 -9.49 20.45
CA LEU A 200 -4.44 -10.37 19.70
C LEU A 200 -5.80 -10.51 20.43
N PRO A 201 -6.93 -10.10 19.82
CA PRO A 201 -8.23 -10.14 20.46
C PRO A 201 -8.62 -11.55 20.89
N VAL A 202 -9.26 -11.69 22.06
CA VAL A 202 -9.74 -12.98 22.58
C VAL A 202 -10.66 -13.69 21.57
N ARG A 203 -11.46 -12.93 20.82
CA ARG A 203 -12.31 -13.44 19.74
C ARG A 203 -11.54 -14.15 18.61
N LEU A 204 -10.29 -13.76 18.35
CA LEU A 204 -9.40 -14.45 17.40
C LEU A 204 -8.62 -15.61 18.03
N GLN A 205 -8.71 -15.80 19.35
CA GLN A 205 -8.08 -16.90 20.08
C GLN A 205 -9.03 -18.07 20.32
N ASN A 206 -10.29 -17.96 19.91
CA ASN A 206 -11.32 -18.99 20.09
C ASN A 206 -11.83 -19.53 18.73
N PRO A 207 -12.31 -20.78 18.68
CA PRO A 207 -12.92 -21.35 17.48
C PRO A 207 -14.10 -20.53 16.95
N PRO A 208 -14.30 -20.48 15.62
CA PRO A 208 -13.49 -21.13 14.58
C PRO A 208 -12.29 -20.29 14.10
N LEU A 209 -12.00 -19.18 14.78
CA LEU A 209 -11.02 -18.20 14.31
C LEU A 209 -9.63 -18.41 14.93
N ASP A 210 -9.45 -19.34 15.87
CA ASP A 210 -8.17 -19.62 16.54
C ASP A 210 -7.20 -20.36 15.62
N LYS A 211 -7.71 -21.27 14.79
CA LYS A 211 -6.94 -22.11 13.88
C LYS A 211 -7.82 -22.71 12.80
N TYR A 212 -7.18 -23.28 11.79
CA TYR A 212 -7.82 -24.10 10.78
C TYR A 212 -7.09 -25.45 10.66
N VAL A 213 -7.85 -26.55 10.65
CA VAL A 213 -7.33 -27.89 10.36
C VAL A 213 -7.55 -28.12 8.88
N LEU A 214 -6.47 -28.25 8.11
CA LEU A 214 -6.59 -28.39 6.66
C LEU A 214 -7.22 -29.75 6.33
N PRO A 215 -8.29 -29.77 5.51
CA PRO A 215 -8.99 -31.00 5.14
C PRO A 215 -8.22 -31.85 4.11
N ALA A 216 -7.20 -31.28 3.46
CA ALA A 216 -6.36 -31.94 2.46
C ALA A 216 -4.97 -31.27 2.38
N ASP A 217 -4.02 -31.91 1.70
CA ASP A 217 -2.70 -31.30 1.43
C ASP A 217 -2.85 -30.15 0.41
N PRO A 218 -2.55 -28.89 0.80
CA PRO A 218 -2.69 -27.72 -0.08
C PRO A 218 -1.70 -27.73 -1.25
N GLY A 219 -0.62 -28.49 -1.16
CA GLY A 219 0.38 -28.61 -2.21
C GLY A 219 0.16 -29.78 -3.17
N ALA A 220 -0.82 -30.65 -2.93
CA ALA A 220 -1.11 -31.80 -3.81
C ALA A 220 -1.50 -31.36 -5.23
N ALA A 221 -2.21 -30.23 -5.37
CA ALA A 221 -2.63 -29.67 -6.66
C ALA A 221 -1.62 -28.64 -7.24
N ALA A 222 -0.48 -28.42 -6.58
CA ALA A 222 0.59 -27.57 -7.11
C ALA A 222 1.30 -28.26 -8.28
N HIS A 223 1.96 -27.47 -9.14
CA HIS A 223 2.67 -27.99 -10.31
C HIS A 223 4.10 -27.41 -10.37
N PRO A 224 5.15 -28.21 -10.07
CA PRO A 224 5.07 -29.59 -9.56
C PRO A 224 4.42 -29.65 -8.16
N PRO A 225 3.91 -30.83 -7.73
CA PRO A 225 3.35 -30.99 -6.39
C PRO A 225 4.35 -30.64 -5.30
N VAL A 226 3.87 -29.99 -4.23
CA VAL A 226 4.67 -29.61 -3.06
C VAL A 226 4.00 -30.16 -1.81
N THR A 227 4.07 -31.47 -1.63
CA THR A 227 3.40 -32.19 -0.54
C THR A 227 4.18 -32.10 0.77
N GLY A 228 3.56 -32.50 1.88
CA GLY A 228 4.14 -32.45 3.23
C GLY A 228 3.44 -31.47 4.16
N PHE A 229 2.34 -30.88 3.70
CA PHE A 229 1.48 -29.98 4.47
C PHE A 229 0.18 -30.71 4.87
N PHE A 230 0.25 -32.03 5.10
CA PHE A 230 -0.88 -32.81 5.59
C PHE A 230 -0.41 -34.01 6.46
N PRO A 231 -1.02 -34.23 7.64
CA PRO A 231 -1.98 -33.36 8.30
C PRO A 231 -1.34 -32.02 8.70
N TYR A 232 -2.09 -30.92 8.60
CA TYR A 232 -1.61 -29.60 8.99
C TYR A 232 -2.71 -28.85 9.73
N THR A 233 -2.37 -28.31 10.89
CA THR A 233 -3.19 -27.37 11.63
C THR A 233 -2.42 -26.07 11.71
N THR A 234 -3.09 -24.94 11.45
CA THR A 234 -2.42 -23.64 11.50
C THR A 234 -2.03 -23.30 12.93
N GLU A 235 -0.85 -22.72 13.09
CA GLU A 235 -0.24 -22.44 14.39
C GLU A 235 0.22 -20.99 14.51
N ARG A 236 0.01 -20.43 15.69
CA ARG A 236 0.39 -19.07 16.09
C ARG A 236 1.24 -19.11 17.35
N PHE A 237 2.01 -18.05 17.59
CA PHE A 237 2.60 -17.84 18.91
C PHE A 237 1.51 -17.49 19.95
N PRO A 238 1.77 -17.70 21.26
CA PRO A 238 0.93 -17.17 22.32
C PRO A 238 0.69 -15.65 22.17
N ALA A 239 -0.49 -15.15 22.55
CA ALA A 239 -0.85 -13.74 22.36
C ALA A 239 0.16 -12.74 22.98
N ALA A 240 0.75 -13.08 24.14
CA ALA A 240 1.79 -12.27 24.77
C ALA A 240 3.09 -12.24 23.95
N ASP A 241 3.44 -13.35 23.31
CA ASP A 241 4.61 -13.44 22.43
C ASP A 241 4.37 -12.69 21.13
N ILE A 242 3.15 -12.72 20.57
CA ILE A 242 2.78 -11.91 19.41
C ILE A 242 2.97 -10.42 19.72
N ALA A 243 2.45 -9.94 20.86
CA ALA A 243 2.60 -8.54 21.25
C ALA A 243 4.08 -8.14 21.43
N ARG A 244 4.89 -9.01 22.06
CA ARG A 244 6.34 -8.81 22.18
C ARG A 244 7.01 -8.76 20.81
N ASN A 245 6.70 -9.69 19.92
CA ASN A 245 7.31 -9.79 18.60
C ASN A 245 6.95 -8.58 17.71
N VAL A 246 5.71 -8.08 17.79
CA VAL A 246 5.27 -6.84 17.09
C VAL A 246 6.17 -5.66 17.47
N THR A 247 6.58 -5.58 18.75
CA THR A 247 7.54 -4.58 19.22
C THR A 247 8.97 -4.89 18.77
N GLU A 248 9.45 -6.13 18.94
CA GLU A 248 10.83 -6.52 18.60
C GLU A 248 11.15 -6.37 17.10
N PHE A 249 10.20 -6.71 16.22
CA PHE A 249 10.33 -6.49 14.78
C PHE A 249 10.00 -5.06 14.36
N GLY A 250 9.58 -4.18 15.28
CA GLY A 250 9.33 -2.77 15.00
C GLY A 250 8.19 -2.53 14.01
N VAL A 251 7.14 -3.37 14.01
CA VAL A 251 6.01 -3.29 13.07
C VAL A 251 5.41 -1.89 13.04
N LEU A 252 5.10 -1.32 14.21
CA LEU A 252 4.43 -0.02 14.30
C LEU A 252 5.33 1.16 13.88
N VAL A 253 6.64 1.04 14.03
CA VAL A 253 7.60 2.03 13.52
C VAL A 253 7.56 2.03 11.99
N GLN A 254 7.56 0.85 11.37
CA GLN A 254 7.46 0.71 9.91
C GLN A 254 6.12 1.24 9.37
N VAL A 255 5.00 0.96 10.06
CA VAL A 255 3.68 1.53 9.70
C VAL A 255 3.71 3.06 9.79
N THR A 256 4.19 3.62 10.90
CA THR A 256 4.17 5.07 11.10
C THR A 256 5.06 5.77 10.05
N THR A 257 6.24 5.21 9.76
CA THR A 257 7.11 5.74 8.70
C THR A 257 6.48 5.63 7.31
N SER A 258 5.78 4.54 6.99
CA SER A 258 5.13 4.39 5.67
C SER A 258 4.02 5.42 5.50
N LEU A 259 3.18 5.65 6.51
CA LEU A 259 2.08 6.61 6.48
C LEU A 259 2.52 8.07 6.29
N ASN A 260 3.79 8.38 6.50
CA ASN A 260 4.36 9.72 6.29
C ASN A 260 4.96 9.92 4.89
N GLN A 261 4.98 8.89 4.03
CA GLN A 261 5.49 9.02 2.67
C GLN A 261 4.45 9.69 1.76
N SER A 262 4.89 10.54 0.83
CA SER A 262 4.01 11.17 -0.16
C SER A 262 3.94 10.41 -1.50
N LEU A 263 5.00 9.67 -1.85
CA LEU A 263 5.10 8.90 -3.09
C LEU A 263 4.78 7.43 -2.87
N TRP A 264 4.06 6.83 -3.82
CA TRP A 264 3.69 5.41 -3.81
C TRP A 264 4.91 4.49 -3.67
N GLY A 265 5.96 4.74 -4.45
CA GLY A 265 7.19 3.95 -4.40
C GLY A 265 7.79 3.96 -2.99
N SER A 266 7.87 5.12 -2.35
CA SER A 266 8.39 5.25 -0.98
C SER A 266 7.51 4.57 0.07
N PHE A 267 6.18 4.64 -0.10
CA PHE A 267 5.23 3.94 0.75
C PHE A 267 5.35 2.40 0.61
N ASN A 268 5.38 1.90 -0.62
CA ASN A 268 5.20 0.48 -0.93
C ASN A 268 6.53 -0.28 -1.14
N VAL A 269 7.20 -0.13 -2.30
CA VAL A 269 8.26 -1.08 -2.76
C VAL A 269 9.62 -0.46 -3.08
N GLY A 270 9.66 0.85 -3.32
CA GLY A 270 10.84 1.61 -3.77
C GLY A 270 11.51 2.43 -2.66
N GLY A 271 10.89 2.55 -1.49
CA GLY A 271 11.55 3.11 -0.31
C GLY A 271 12.79 2.29 0.06
N TYR A 272 13.86 2.94 0.53
CA TYR A 272 15.11 2.29 0.89
C TYR A 272 14.92 1.13 1.90
N GLN A 273 13.88 1.19 2.75
CA GLN A 273 13.46 0.13 3.69
C GLN A 273 12.12 -0.53 3.34
N LYS A 274 11.45 -0.13 2.24
CA LYS A 274 10.13 -0.65 1.83
C LYS A 274 9.09 -0.67 2.96
N PHE A 275 8.93 0.45 3.66
CA PHE A 275 8.29 0.53 4.98
C PHE A 275 6.92 -0.17 5.11
N SER A 276 5.99 -0.01 4.15
CA SER A 276 4.68 -0.69 4.23
C SER A 276 4.79 -2.21 4.09
N ILE A 277 5.55 -2.69 3.10
CA ILE A 277 5.82 -4.12 2.93
C ILE A 277 6.61 -4.67 4.12
N GLN A 278 7.56 -3.90 4.65
CA GLN A 278 8.35 -4.33 5.79
C GLN A 278 7.52 -4.41 7.07
N ALA A 279 6.55 -3.50 7.26
CA ALA A 279 5.57 -3.61 8.34
C ALA A 279 4.72 -4.88 8.19
N HIS A 280 4.28 -5.19 6.96
CA HIS A 280 3.56 -6.41 6.65
C HIS A 280 4.37 -7.68 6.95
N ASP A 281 5.62 -7.75 6.45
CA ASP A 281 6.51 -8.89 6.64
C ASP A 281 6.81 -9.11 8.12
N ASN A 282 7.16 -8.04 8.83
CA ASN A 282 7.37 -8.08 10.28
C ASN A 282 6.10 -8.52 11.02
N GLY A 283 4.92 -8.13 10.56
CA GLY A 283 3.64 -8.58 11.11
C GLY A 283 3.44 -10.08 10.99
N HIS A 284 3.67 -10.66 9.80
CA HIS A 284 3.64 -12.12 9.60
C HIS A 284 4.59 -12.85 10.54
N GLY A 285 5.85 -12.40 10.59
CA GLY A 285 6.87 -12.96 11.48
C GLY A 285 6.55 -12.82 12.97
N SER A 286 5.74 -11.83 13.33
CA SER A 286 5.31 -11.61 14.72
C SER A 286 4.21 -12.57 15.16
N ILE A 287 3.37 -13.03 14.25
CA ILE A 287 2.15 -13.78 14.59
C ILE A 287 2.43 -15.27 14.83
N GLY A 288 3.27 -15.91 14.01
CA GLY A 288 3.51 -17.34 14.19
C GLY A 288 4.13 -18.06 13.00
N PRO A 289 4.43 -19.36 13.15
CA PRO A 289 5.05 -20.16 12.12
C PRO A 289 4.19 -20.31 10.85
N THR A 290 2.86 -20.45 10.97
CA THR A 290 1.99 -20.51 9.78
C THR A 290 1.92 -19.16 9.08
N MET A 291 1.67 -18.08 9.81
CA MET A 291 1.65 -16.71 9.24
C MET A 291 3.00 -16.32 8.64
N GLY A 292 4.11 -16.73 9.24
CA GLY A 292 5.47 -16.53 8.72
C GLY A 292 5.83 -17.40 7.51
N ASN A 293 4.95 -18.29 7.03
CA ASN A 293 5.19 -19.16 5.89
C ASN A 293 4.30 -18.78 4.70
N GLN A 294 4.89 -18.19 3.66
CA GLN A 294 4.18 -17.74 2.47
C GLN A 294 3.39 -18.84 1.73
N ARG A 295 3.77 -20.12 1.89
CA ARG A 295 3.03 -21.23 1.28
C ARG A 295 1.68 -21.46 1.94
N VAL A 296 1.52 -21.12 3.22
CA VAL A 296 0.34 -21.53 4.00
C VAL A 296 -0.27 -20.43 4.89
N SER A 297 0.30 -19.21 4.89
CA SER A 297 -0.16 -18.13 5.76
C SER A 297 -1.65 -17.83 5.64
N ALA A 298 -2.21 -17.87 4.43
CA ALA A 298 -3.62 -17.56 4.20
C ALA A 298 -4.60 -18.62 4.69
N PHE A 299 -4.13 -19.82 5.06
CA PHE A 299 -4.97 -20.83 5.71
C PHE A 299 -5.25 -20.47 7.17
N ASP A 300 -4.41 -19.67 7.82
CA ASP A 300 -4.68 -19.21 9.18
C ASP A 300 -5.77 -18.12 9.17
N PRO A 301 -6.89 -18.26 9.91
CA PRO A 301 -7.96 -17.26 9.92
C PRO A 301 -7.49 -15.83 10.25
N VAL A 302 -6.45 -15.65 11.06
CA VAL A 302 -5.92 -14.32 11.44
C VAL A 302 -5.40 -13.55 10.23
N PHE A 303 -5.01 -14.24 9.15
CA PHE A 303 -4.55 -13.65 7.90
C PHE A 303 -5.54 -12.61 7.38
N TRP A 304 -6.83 -12.95 7.37
CA TRP A 304 -7.87 -12.10 6.81
C TRP A 304 -8.05 -10.81 7.60
N PHE A 305 -8.00 -10.89 8.94
CA PHE A 305 -8.12 -9.74 9.83
C PHE A 305 -6.87 -8.86 9.80
N PHE A 306 -5.69 -9.48 9.71
CA PHE A 306 -4.41 -8.79 9.56
C PHE A 306 -4.33 -8.04 8.23
N HIS A 307 -4.65 -8.70 7.11
CA HIS A 307 -4.64 -8.05 5.79
C HIS A 307 -5.75 -7.01 5.64
N CYS A 308 -6.88 -7.20 6.30
CA CYS A 308 -7.90 -6.15 6.40
C CYS A 308 -7.36 -4.90 7.12
N ASN A 309 -6.46 -5.05 8.10
CA ASN A 309 -5.77 -3.93 8.72
C ASN A 309 -4.68 -3.32 7.82
N ILE A 310 -3.98 -4.12 7.01
CA ILE A 310 -3.03 -3.60 6.00
C ILE A 310 -3.77 -2.75 4.96
N ASP A 311 -4.92 -3.22 4.47
CA ASP A 311 -5.77 -2.46 3.53
C ASP A 311 -6.31 -1.17 4.14
N ARG A 312 -6.73 -1.21 5.42
CA ARG A 312 -7.12 -0.03 6.20
C ARG A 312 -6.00 1.01 6.29
N LEU A 313 -4.77 0.57 6.56
CA LEU A 313 -3.59 1.45 6.62
C LEU A 313 -3.24 2.02 5.25
N TRP A 314 -3.43 1.25 4.17
CA TRP A 314 -3.30 1.78 2.82
C TRP A 314 -4.36 2.86 2.54
N LEU A 315 -5.63 2.64 2.92
CA LEU A 315 -6.66 3.68 2.79
C LEU A 315 -6.33 4.92 3.63
N SER A 316 -5.83 4.76 4.86
CA SER A 316 -5.33 5.88 5.67
C SER A 316 -4.27 6.69 4.92
N TRP A 317 -3.30 6.03 4.29
CA TRP A 317 -2.30 6.70 3.47
C TRP A 317 -2.95 7.41 2.27
N GLN A 318 -3.84 6.73 1.53
CA GLN A 318 -4.55 7.32 0.39
C GLN A 318 -5.30 8.60 0.79
N THR A 319 -5.99 8.60 1.93
CA THR A 319 -6.71 9.79 2.43
C THR A 319 -5.74 10.93 2.76
N ARG A 320 -4.59 10.65 3.39
CA ARG A 320 -3.61 11.67 3.78
C ARG A 320 -2.98 12.39 2.58
N VAL A 321 -2.74 11.67 1.48
CA VAL A 321 -2.06 12.22 0.29
C VAL A 321 -3.03 12.54 -0.86
N GLY A 322 -4.34 12.45 -0.63
CA GLY A 322 -5.35 12.73 -1.66
C GLY A 322 -5.42 11.69 -2.78
N ALA A 323 -5.06 10.43 -2.51
CA ALA A 323 -4.94 9.33 -3.47
C ALA A 323 -6.08 8.29 -3.40
N THR A 324 -7.28 8.70 -2.95
CA THR A 324 -8.46 7.82 -2.87
C THR A 324 -9.16 7.63 -4.22
N THR A 325 -8.89 8.49 -5.21
CA THR A 325 -9.35 8.34 -6.59
C THR A 325 -8.21 7.88 -7.49
N ILE A 326 -8.50 7.33 -8.66
CA ILE A 326 -7.47 6.99 -9.65
C ILE A 326 -6.63 8.23 -10.02
N ALA A 327 -7.28 9.38 -10.23
CA ALA A 327 -6.61 10.63 -10.57
C ALA A 327 -5.65 11.08 -9.46
N GLY A 328 -6.11 11.04 -8.21
CA GLY A 328 -5.29 11.35 -7.04
C GLY A 328 -4.14 10.36 -6.85
N PHE A 329 -4.39 9.06 -7.02
CA PHE A 329 -3.34 8.05 -6.89
C PHE A 329 -2.24 8.23 -7.93
N LYS A 330 -2.59 8.61 -9.17
CA LYS A 330 -1.61 8.90 -10.22
C LYS A 330 -0.64 10.03 -9.86
N THR A 331 -1.03 11.00 -9.03
CA THR A 331 -0.13 12.10 -8.59
C THR A 331 0.95 11.62 -7.63
N THR A 332 0.71 10.49 -6.95
CA THR A 332 1.68 9.86 -6.03
C THR A 332 2.69 8.97 -6.74
N LEU A 333 2.45 8.67 -8.02
CA LEU A 333 3.34 7.83 -8.81
C LEU A 333 4.59 8.65 -9.16
N GLY A 334 5.74 8.18 -8.68
CA GLY A 334 7.04 8.72 -9.08
C GLY A 334 7.50 8.19 -10.44
N GLU A 335 8.80 8.33 -10.71
CA GLU A 335 9.42 7.70 -11.87
C GLU A 335 9.23 6.17 -11.85
N GLY A 336 9.13 5.54 -13.02
CA GLY A 336 8.98 4.08 -13.13
C GLY A 336 7.54 3.54 -13.00
N ALA A 337 6.52 4.39 -13.14
CA ALA A 337 5.09 4.03 -13.04
C ALA A 337 4.53 3.13 -14.18
N GLY A 338 5.37 2.53 -15.02
CA GLY A 338 4.95 1.71 -16.17
C GLY A 338 4.21 0.42 -15.78
N TRP A 339 4.31 0.00 -14.52
CA TRP A 339 3.54 -1.11 -13.96
C TRP A 339 2.03 -0.78 -13.85
N PHE A 340 1.68 0.49 -13.68
CA PHE A 340 0.30 0.97 -13.50
C PHE A 340 -0.41 1.24 -14.85
N THR A 341 0.35 1.59 -15.89
CA THR A 341 -0.21 2.00 -17.20
C THR A 341 -0.10 0.92 -18.29
N GLY A 342 0.71 -0.12 -18.08
CA GLY A 342 0.91 -1.19 -19.06
C GLY A 342 -0.15 -2.31 -18.97
N PRO A 343 -0.80 -2.71 -20.09
CA PRO A 343 -1.94 -3.64 -20.07
C PRO A 343 -1.61 -5.05 -19.52
N LEU A 344 -0.35 -5.50 -19.61
CA LEU A 344 0.09 -6.80 -19.06
C LEU A 344 0.59 -6.70 -17.61
N ARG A 345 1.16 -5.55 -17.21
CA ARG A 345 1.74 -5.36 -15.87
C ARG A 345 0.72 -4.89 -14.84
N ASN A 346 -0.40 -4.34 -15.32
CA ASN A 346 -1.48 -3.82 -14.50
C ASN A 346 -2.48 -4.91 -14.05
N GLN A 347 -2.36 -6.15 -14.52
CA GLN A 347 -3.30 -7.23 -14.17
C GLN A 347 -3.10 -7.74 -12.73
N LEU A 348 -4.21 -8.07 -12.08
CA LEU A 348 -4.28 -8.68 -10.75
C LEU A 348 -4.81 -10.10 -10.85
N ASP A 349 -3.96 -11.02 -11.27
CA ASP A 349 -4.30 -12.44 -11.35
C ASP A 349 -4.53 -13.04 -9.95
N PRO A 350 -5.49 -13.95 -9.76
CA PRO A 350 -6.36 -14.56 -10.79
C PRO A 350 -7.70 -13.84 -10.95
N PHE A 351 -7.83 -12.59 -10.48
CA PHE A 351 -9.13 -11.93 -10.29
C PHE A 351 -9.72 -11.34 -11.58
N GLY A 352 -8.98 -11.33 -12.69
CA GLY A 352 -9.45 -10.79 -13.97
C GLY A 352 -9.71 -9.28 -13.95
N VAL A 353 -9.10 -8.56 -13.00
CA VAL A 353 -9.18 -7.10 -12.87
C VAL A 353 -7.80 -6.48 -12.93
N THR A 354 -7.74 -5.16 -13.10
CA THR A 354 -6.50 -4.40 -13.11
C THR A 354 -6.30 -3.56 -11.84
N VAL A 355 -5.10 -3.03 -11.61
CA VAL A 355 -4.81 -2.21 -10.41
C VAL A 355 -5.70 -0.99 -10.34
N ASP A 356 -5.88 -0.27 -11.46
CA ASP A 356 -6.70 0.94 -11.52
C ASP A 356 -8.15 0.70 -11.08
N GLN A 357 -8.69 -0.49 -11.34
CA GLN A 357 -10.05 -0.89 -10.92
C GLN A 357 -10.21 -1.13 -9.42
N VAL A 358 -9.11 -1.17 -8.65
CA VAL A 358 -9.11 -1.44 -7.21
C VAL A 358 -8.48 -0.34 -6.37
N ILE A 359 -7.95 0.72 -7.00
CA ILE A 359 -7.41 1.89 -6.30
C ILE A 359 -8.47 2.56 -5.44
N GLU A 360 -9.67 2.73 -5.99
CA GLU A 360 -10.75 3.37 -5.26
C GLU A 360 -11.31 2.41 -4.19
N PRO A 361 -11.56 2.90 -2.97
CA PRO A 361 -12.00 2.05 -1.87
C PRO A 361 -13.38 1.44 -2.16
N GLN A 362 -13.45 0.11 -2.10
CA GLN A 362 -14.70 -0.67 -2.28
C GLN A 362 -15.38 -1.01 -0.95
N ALA A 363 -14.77 -0.60 0.17
CA ALA A 363 -15.23 -0.73 1.54
C ALA A 363 -14.73 0.48 2.35
N SER A 364 -15.46 0.83 3.40
CA SER A 364 -15.06 1.85 4.38
C SER A 364 -14.60 1.18 5.67
N TYR A 365 -13.93 1.97 6.51
CA TYR A 365 -13.47 1.53 7.82
C TYR A 365 -14.03 2.47 8.89
N ASP A 366 -14.38 1.93 10.04
CA ASP A 366 -14.86 2.71 11.18
C ASP A 366 -13.79 3.66 11.76
N ARG A 367 -12.51 3.33 11.58
CA ARG A 367 -11.35 4.12 12.01
C ARG A 367 -10.16 3.88 11.08
N LEU A 368 -9.48 4.95 10.64
CA LEU A 368 -8.28 4.84 9.79
C LEU A 368 -6.98 4.97 10.60
N GLU A 369 -7.05 5.61 11.76
CA GLU A 369 -5.92 5.82 12.65
C GLU A 369 -5.56 4.56 13.44
N LEU A 370 -4.28 4.42 13.79
CA LEU A 370 -3.84 3.45 14.79
C LEU A 370 -4.35 3.86 16.17
N VAL A 371 -4.77 2.90 16.99
CA VAL A 371 -5.13 3.16 18.40
C VAL A 371 -3.94 3.65 19.22
N SER A 372 -2.74 3.17 18.89
CA SER A 372 -1.51 3.50 19.60
C SER A 372 -0.40 3.83 18.59
N PRO A 373 -0.40 5.06 18.05
CA PRO A 373 0.68 5.50 17.18
C PRO A 373 1.99 5.58 17.96
N VAL A 374 3.10 5.21 17.32
CA VAL A 374 4.42 5.30 17.93
C VAL A 374 5.05 6.63 17.51
N GLU A 375 5.46 7.44 18.49
CA GLU A 375 6.21 8.68 18.22
C GLU A 375 7.57 8.37 17.59
N GLY A 376 8.01 9.26 16.69
CA GLY A 376 9.32 9.12 16.04
C GLY A 376 9.28 8.29 14.76
N ALA A 377 8.24 8.49 13.93
CA ALA A 377 8.28 8.08 12.53
C ALA A 377 9.66 8.46 11.98
N MET A 378 10.48 7.44 11.70
CA MET A 378 11.82 7.72 11.26
C MET A 378 11.65 8.27 9.85
N GLU A 379 11.73 9.58 9.70
CA GLU A 379 11.84 10.17 8.38
C GLU A 379 12.97 9.46 7.64
N ASN A 380 12.94 9.52 6.31
CA ASN A 380 14.12 9.18 5.52
C ASN A 380 15.20 10.23 5.80
N LEU A 381 15.75 10.22 7.03
CA LEU A 381 17.04 10.76 7.38
C LEU A 381 18.02 9.90 6.60
N THR A 382 18.24 10.31 5.36
CA THR A 382 19.45 9.97 4.66
C THR A 382 20.58 10.35 5.61
N GLY A 383 21.57 9.47 5.81
CA GLY A 383 22.77 9.82 6.57
C GLY A 383 23.63 10.88 5.86
N ASN A 384 23.00 11.77 5.10
CA ASN A 384 23.56 12.87 4.35
C ASN A 384 22.63 14.08 4.52
N ILE A 385 23.22 15.26 4.45
CA ILE A 385 22.54 16.55 4.46
C ILE A 385 23.13 17.35 3.30
N ASP A 386 22.36 18.27 2.73
CA ASP A 386 22.90 19.20 1.73
C ASP A 386 24.12 19.92 2.30
N ALA A 387 25.20 19.98 1.53
CA ALA A 387 26.43 20.68 1.92
C ALA A 387 26.21 22.18 2.18
N ALA A 388 25.13 22.75 1.65
CA ALA A 388 24.71 24.12 1.93
C ALA A 388 24.12 24.32 3.34
N ARG A 389 23.85 23.24 4.09
CA ARG A 389 23.24 23.30 5.43
C ARG A 389 24.26 23.02 6.52
N THR A 390 24.10 23.69 7.65
CA THR A 390 24.85 23.36 8.87
C THR A 390 24.26 22.14 9.54
N PHE A 391 25.11 21.27 10.07
CA PHE A 391 24.71 20.03 10.72
C PHE A 391 25.39 19.86 12.07
N ALA A 392 24.74 19.11 12.94
CA ALA A 392 25.27 18.72 14.24
C ALA A 392 25.13 17.21 14.47
N PHE A 393 26.07 16.67 15.24
CA PHE A 393 25.89 15.40 15.94
C PHE A 393 25.49 15.72 17.37
N ARG A 394 24.35 15.19 17.81
CA ARG A 394 23.90 15.33 19.19
C ARG A 394 24.28 14.07 19.97
N SER A 395 24.43 14.19 21.29
CA SER A 395 24.73 13.05 22.15
C SER A 395 23.62 11.99 22.12
N ASP A 396 22.40 12.38 21.77
CA ASP A 396 21.24 11.53 21.55
C ASP A 396 21.00 11.20 20.06
N SER A 397 21.88 11.61 19.13
CA SER A 397 21.77 11.25 17.71
C SER A 397 21.69 9.72 17.57
N PRO A 398 20.70 9.19 16.84
CA PRO A 398 20.62 7.75 16.58
C PRO A 398 21.78 7.27 15.70
N VAL A 399 22.16 6.01 15.90
CA VAL A 399 23.11 5.28 15.04
C VAL A 399 22.31 4.48 14.03
N SER A 400 22.76 4.49 12.77
CA SER A 400 22.31 3.59 11.72
C SER A 400 23.39 2.53 11.48
N VAL A 401 23.09 1.28 11.81
CA VAL A 401 23.92 0.11 11.47
C VAL A 401 23.35 -0.53 10.21
N ARG A 402 24.04 -0.32 9.10
CA ARG A 402 23.68 -0.86 7.79
C ARG A 402 24.27 -2.25 7.62
N VAL A 403 23.42 -3.25 7.38
CA VAL A 403 23.80 -4.57 6.84
C VAL A 403 23.53 -4.56 5.34
N LYS A 404 24.55 -4.71 4.51
CA LYS A 404 24.49 -4.49 3.06
C LYS A 404 24.91 -5.74 2.29
N GLY A 405 24.17 -6.05 1.22
CA GLY A 405 24.57 -7.08 0.25
C GLY A 405 24.17 -8.49 0.65
N ILE A 406 23.05 -8.66 1.36
CA ILE A 406 22.48 -9.98 1.59
C ILE A 406 21.85 -10.45 0.27
N ASP A 407 22.39 -11.52 -0.33
CA ASP A 407 21.79 -12.20 -1.47
C ASP A 407 20.67 -13.13 -0.98
N ARG A 408 19.44 -12.61 -0.98
CA ARG A 408 18.27 -13.33 -0.47
C ARG A 408 17.87 -14.51 -1.33
N LEU A 409 18.32 -14.55 -2.60
CA LEU A 409 18.00 -15.63 -3.53
C LEU A 409 18.70 -16.95 -3.15
N ASN A 410 19.68 -16.89 -2.25
CA ASN A 410 20.33 -18.06 -1.68
C ASN A 410 19.67 -18.58 -0.40
N ILE A 411 18.77 -17.79 0.21
CA ILE A 411 18.13 -18.12 1.48
C ILE A 411 16.76 -18.73 1.14
N PRO A 412 16.50 -20.00 1.47
CA PRO A 412 15.17 -20.57 1.24
C PRO A 412 14.19 -19.98 2.25
N GLY A 413 13.02 -19.58 1.77
CA GLY A 413 11.88 -19.30 2.64
C GLY A 413 11.97 -17.95 3.31
N SER A 414 11.08 -17.75 4.28
CA SER A 414 11.12 -16.55 5.10
C SER A 414 12.30 -16.62 6.08
N PHE A 415 12.90 -15.48 6.38
CA PHE A 415 14.10 -15.42 7.21
C PHE A 415 14.13 -14.16 8.07
N ILE A 416 14.93 -14.21 9.13
CA ILE A 416 15.15 -13.12 10.06
C ILE A 416 16.60 -12.70 9.96
N VAL A 417 16.85 -11.39 9.85
CA VAL A 417 18.18 -10.83 10.03
C VAL A 417 18.21 -10.14 11.38
N SER A 418 19.13 -10.57 12.24
CA SER A 418 19.33 -10.03 13.58
C SER A 418 20.68 -9.32 13.68
N LEU A 419 20.68 -8.09 14.17
CA LEU A 419 21.89 -7.46 14.72
C LEU A 419 22.00 -7.88 16.18
N LEU A 420 23.11 -8.50 16.53
CA LEU A 420 23.40 -8.94 17.89
C LEU A 420 24.48 -8.04 18.49
N ALA A 421 24.38 -7.79 19.79
CA ALA A 421 25.42 -7.18 20.59
C ALA A 421 25.74 -8.11 21.78
N ASP A 422 26.99 -8.53 21.89
CA ASP A 422 27.45 -9.56 22.83
C ASP A 422 26.66 -10.88 22.75
N GLY A 423 26.23 -11.24 21.54
CA GLY A 423 25.42 -12.43 21.28
C GLY A 423 23.91 -12.24 21.42
N GLU A 424 23.45 -11.13 22.01
CA GLU A 424 22.03 -10.87 22.24
C GLU A 424 21.41 -9.95 21.17
N PRO A 425 20.19 -10.24 20.66
CA PRO A 425 19.56 -9.40 19.65
C PRO A 425 19.26 -7.98 20.14
N VAL A 426 19.74 -6.98 19.41
CA VAL A 426 19.44 -5.55 19.64
C VAL A 426 18.51 -4.94 18.59
N ALA A 427 18.41 -5.59 17.42
CA ALA A 427 17.43 -5.29 16.39
C ALA A 427 17.21 -6.53 15.50
N LYS A 428 16.00 -6.66 14.96
CA LYS A 428 15.62 -7.76 14.06
C LYS A 428 14.75 -7.24 12.92
N GLN A 429 14.82 -7.91 11.77
CA GLN A 429 13.94 -7.68 10.63
C GLN A 429 13.54 -9.02 10.03
N PHE A 430 12.24 -9.23 9.86
CA PHE A 430 11.69 -10.42 9.22
C PHE A 430 11.45 -10.16 7.74
N PHE A 431 11.71 -11.16 6.91
CA PHE A 431 11.50 -11.12 5.48
C PHE A 431 10.53 -12.21 5.09
N PHE A 432 9.33 -11.82 4.64
CA PHE A 432 8.31 -12.76 4.20
C PHE A 432 8.57 -13.13 2.74
N GLN A 433 8.98 -14.38 2.52
CA GLN A 433 9.56 -14.82 1.25
C GLN A 433 9.21 -16.28 0.94
N SER A 434 9.21 -16.58 -0.36
CA SER A 434 9.04 -17.92 -0.94
C SER A 434 10.22 -18.83 -0.61
N ASP A 435 9.95 -20.11 -0.38
CA ASP A 435 10.98 -21.17 -0.31
C ASP A 435 11.77 -21.35 -1.62
N GLU A 436 11.23 -20.87 -2.73
CA GLU A 436 11.87 -20.88 -4.05
C GLU A 436 12.08 -19.43 -4.54
N PRO A 437 12.96 -18.63 -3.92
CA PRO A 437 13.05 -17.20 -4.23
C PRO A 437 13.52 -16.92 -5.66
N ARG A 438 14.21 -17.86 -6.31
CA ARG A 438 14.66 -17.74 -7.71
C ARG A 438 13.56 -17.89 -8.74
N THR A 439 12.41 -18.47 -8.38
CA THR A 439 11.24 -18.61 -9.25
C THR A 439 10.18 -17.53 -8.96
N CYS A 440 10.40 -16.70 -7.94
CA CYS A 440 9.54 -15.58 -7.58
C CYS A 440 10.07 -14.29 -8.21
N GLU A 441 9.32 -13.72 -9.16
CA GLU A 441 9.70 -12.50 -9.89
C GLU A 441 10.03 -11.33 -8.94
N GLY A 442 9.19 -11.07 -7.94
CA GLY A 442 9.42 -10.03 -6.93
C GLY A 442 10.70 -10.25 -6.11
N CYS A 443 11.02 -11.50 -5.77
CA CYS A 443 12.27 -11.83 -5.09
C CYS A 443 13.48 -11.58 -6.01
N VAL A 444 13.41 -12.00 -7.28
CA VAL A 444 14.49 -11.82 -8.27
C VAL A 444 14.76 -10.34 -8.54
N ASN A 445 13.72 -9.54 -8.74
CA ASN A 445 13.82 -8.09 -8.95
C ASN A 445 14.43 -7.36 -7.73
N HIS A 446 14.41 -8.00 -6.56
CA HIS A 446 14.93 -7.47 -5.30
C HIS A 446 15.88 -8.44 -4.59
N GLY A 447 16.74 -9.12 -5.37
CA GLY A 447 17.62 -10.17 -4.88
C GLY A 447 18.65 -9.72 -3.84
N LEU A 448 19.06 -8.44 -3.88
CA LEU A 448 19.97 -7.86 -2.91
C LEU A 448 19.22 -7.07 -1.84
N VAL A 449 19.35 -7.51 -0.58
CA VAL A 449 18.76 -6.89 0.60
C VAL A 449 19.81 -6.02 1.31
N ASN A 450 19.38 -4.82 1.69
CA ASN A 450 20.14 -3.89 2.51
C ASN A 450 19.22 -3.39 3.63
N ILE A 451 19.72 -3.40 4.86
CA ILE A 451 18.95 -3.08 6.07
C ILE A 451 19.68 -1.98 6.81
N ASP A 452 18.96 -0.97 7.31
CA ASP A 452 19.50 0.03 8.23
C ASP A 452 18.79 -0.15 9.57
N PHE A 453 19.48 -0.77 10.54
CA PHE A 453 19.00 -0.80 11.91
C PHE A 453 19.31 0.52 12.58
N ARG A 454 18.28 1.29 12.92
CA ARG A 454 18.42 2.56 13.64
C ARG A 454 18.11 2.39 15.11
N MET A 455 18.99 2.89 15.98
CA MET A 455 18.84 2.76 17.44
C MET A 455 19.66 3.80 18.21
N SER A 456 19.42 3.90 19.52
CA SER A 456 20.25 4.75 20.39
C SER A 456 21.68 4.22 20.47
N GLN A 457 22.64 5.15 20.60
CA GLN A 457 24.06 4.82 20.76
C GLN A 457 24.31 3.85 21.92
N GLN A 458 23.57 4.02 23.03
CA GLN A 458 23.70 3.22 24.25
C GLN A 458 23.49 1.71 24.02
N LYS A 459 22.72 1.31 22.99
CA LYS A 459 22.56 -0.12 22.68
C LYS A 459 23.83 -0.78 22.13
N LEU A 460 24.81 0.02 21.68
CA LEU A 460 25.96 -0.44 20.90
C LEU A 460 27.32 -0.14 21.56
N LEU A 461 27.39 0.89 22.40
CA LEU A 461 28.65 1.33 23.02
C LEU A 461 29.29 0.21 23.86
N ASP A 462 30.59 -0.01 23.64
CA ASP A 462 31.42 -1.00 24.36
C ASP A 462 30.98 -2.48 24.20
N ARG A 463 30.24 -2.79 23.13
CA ARG A 463 29.71 -4.13 22.85
C ARG A 463 30.25 -4.72 21.55
N THR A 464 30.31 -6.04 21.48
CA THR A 464 30.73 -6.77 20.28
C THR A 464 29.54 -7.02 19.37
N LEU A 465 29.54 -6.43 18.18
CA LEU A 465 28.43 -6.55 17.24
C LEU A 465 28.63 -7.69 16.24
N THR A 466 27.57 -8.46 15.98
CA THR A 466 27.56 -9.50 14.93
C THR A 466 26.21 -9.52 14.21
N VAL A 467 26.17 -10.12 13.02
CA VAL A 467 24.92 -10.33 12.27
C VAL A 467 24.63 -11.81 12.21
N ARG A 468 23.36 -12.16 12.41
CA ARG A 468 22.85 -13.53 12.30
C ARG A 468 21.66 -13.57 11.36
N ILE A 469 21.59 -14.65 10.57
CA ILE A 469 20.45 -14.94 9.71
C ILE A 469 19.82 -16.23 10.21
N ASP A 470 18.54 -16.19 10.58
CA ASP A 470 17.76 -17.35 11.00
C ASP A 470 16.70 -17.66 9.94
N VAL A 471 16.48 -18.94 9.65
CA VAL A 471 15.51 -19.40 8.64
C VAL A 471 14.51 -20.32 9.33
N PRO A 472 13.40 -19.78 9.87
CA PRO A 472 12.38 -20.57 10.54
C PRO A 472 11.84 -21.71 9.67
N GLY A 473 11.62 -22.89 10.26
CA GLY A 473 11.14 -24.07 9.55
C GLY A 473 12.23 -24.88 8.83
N HIS A 474 13.47 -24.38 8.75
CA HIS A 474 14.58 -25.04 8.04
C HIS A 474 15.75 -25.44 8.96
N THR A 475 15.55 -25.45 10.28
CA THR A 475 16.61 -25.74 11.27
C THR A 475 17.21 -27.14 11.13
N GLY A 476 16.43 -28.12 10.66
CA GLY A 476 16.91 -29.47 10.38
C GLY A 476 17.89 -29.55 9.19
N GLU A 477 17.76 -28.66 8.21
CA GLU A 477 18.59 -28.64 7.00
C GLU A 477 19.77 -27.67 7.10
N ILE A 478 19.53 -26.50 7.71
CA ILE A 478 20.45 -25.36 7.75
C ILE A 478 21.24 -25.34 9.07
N GLY A 479 20.73 -25.96 10.13
CA GLY A 479 21.29 -25.91 11.47
C GLY A 479 20.84 -24.67 12.24
N THR A 480 21.70 -24.14 13.11
CA THR A 480 21.34 -23.07 14.05
C THR A 480 21.24 -21.69 13.42
N ALA A 481 21.97 -21.41 12.32
CA ALA A 481 21.94 -20.13 11.60
C ALA A 481 22.38 -20.32 10.15
N PHE A 482 21.85 -19.50 9.23
CA PHE A 482 22.23 -19.52 7.83
C PHE A 482 23.62 -18.90 7.63
N PRO A 483 24.57 -19.58 6.95
CA PRO A 483 25.92 -19.05 6.78
C PRO A 483 25.97 -17.76 5.98
N LEU A 484 26.57 -16.70 6.54
CA LEU A 484 26.73 -15.41 5.87
C LEU A 484 27.49 -15.53 4.54
N SER A 485 28.43 -16.48 4.44
CA SER A 485 29.15 -16.77 3.20
C SER A 485 28.27 -17.30 2.07
N ARG A 486 27.18 -17.99 2.41
CA ARG A 486 26.15 -18.42 1.46
C ARG A 486 25.12 -17.31 1.17
N ALA A 487 25.00 -16.33 2.06
CA ALA A 487 24.13 -15.16 1.87
C ALA A 487 24.81 -14.02 1.10
N GLY A 488 25.89 -14.30 0.36
CA GLY A 488 26.59 -13.29 -0.45
C GLY A 488 27.66 -12.49 0.30
N ASN A 489 28.09 -12.91 1.50
CA ASN A 489 29.05 -12.22 2.36
C ASN A 489 28.66 -10.75 2.62
N PRO A 490 27.54 -10.50 3.33
CA PRO A 490 27.10 -9.15 3.61
C PRO A 490 28.15 -8.37 4.40
N THR A 491 28.19 -7.06 4.15
CA THR A 491 29.08 -6.11 4.81
C THR A 491 28.31 -5.24 5.79
N ILE A 492 29.00 -4.69 6.78
CA ILE A 492 28.41 -3.81 7.79
C ILE A 492 29.04 -2.43 7.70
N ASN A 493 28.21 -1.39 7.77
CA ASN A 493 28.64 0.00 7.94
C ASN A 493 27.83 0.64 9.07
N ALA A 494 28.47 1.32 10.00
CA ALA A 494 27.80 2.06 11.06
C ALA A 494 28.06 3.56 10.91
N ARG A 495 27.01 4.38 11.07
CA ARG A 495 27.10 5.84 11.01
C ARG A 495 26.20 6.51 12.04
N LEU A 496 26.67 7.61 12.62
CA LEU A 496 25.80 8.54 13.34
C LEU A 496 24.93 9.27 12.32
N LEU A 497 23.66 9.46 12.66
CA LEU A 497 22.75 10.25 11.83
C LEU A 497 22.90 11.73 12.19
N VAL A 498 23.21 12.53 11.16
CA VAL A 498 23.31 13.99 11.24
C VAL A 498 21.91 14.61 11.36
N GLN A 499 21.81 15.73 12.06
CA GLN A 499 20.61 16.56 12.14
C GLN A 499 20.95 17.97 11.66
N GLU A 500 19.99 18.65 11.03
CA GLU A 500 20.11 20.08 10.72
C GLU A 500 20.27 20.84 12.04
N ALA A 501 21.29 21.72 12.09
CA ALA A 501 21.75 22.36 13.32
C ALA A 501 20.76 23.41 13.87
#